data_AF-A0A2D6ETE3-F1
#
_entry.id   AF-A0A2D6ETE3-F1
#
_cell.length_a   1.000
_cell.length_b   1.000
_cell.length_c   1.000
_cell.angle_alpha   90.00
_cell.angle_beta   90.00
_cell.angle_gamma   90.00
#
_symmetry.space_group_name_H-M   'P 1'
#
loop_
_entity.id
_entity.type
_entity.pdbx_description
1 polymer ?
#
loop_
_entity_poly.entity_id
_entity_poly.type
_entity_poly.pdbx_seq_one_letter_code
_entity_poly.pdbx_strand_id
1 'polypeptide(L)'
;MFFLTSFIPNDKISEIKNNADLVDIVSEVVLLKKTGKNYLGLCPFHSEKTPSFTVSPEKQIFHCFGCSEGGNVFSFLMKQEGISFPDAARSLARKYGIEIPITNLSSEQKRLNTERENLLGVNKAASAFFRQTLLKSSEGKSAKAYLLSRRLTKKTIDDFHIGYAPLGWERLVNHFSQKKIPANLVEKTGLIISKRSRGGYYDRFRNRIVFPIFNLNQQVIGFGGRVLDDALPKYLNSPETPVFNKSRSLYGLNRAKKRCRESDTVFIVEGYFDLLALHQHGIENTVATLGTGLTKEHIRLLKGFVSKFYLVYDSDDSGIKAAHRVIEIFRTEEVDARIVVLPAGHDPDSYLFNSGSEAFTDVVSKALGIITFLIESAVKKHGLSVEGKIRIISDLKGPLALINDRIARSLYIQKVSERIGVDEAAVLEKVRETSSRKTTISNQIYHFDKTGAKKKAPKEMGSKLERKIIEMMLQFPNAIPEVTSRNLLKHFEDETLKSIGEMIVGYSGPFNQFVSDMITSIDNEEKKRIIISLAIGEDLWEKEGCHRLMNQFESIKHRRENTLLLKIKAAEMRDDPEQLLALLKEKQNQARKSG
;
A
#
# COMPACT_ATOMS: atom_id res chain seq x y z
N MET A 1 -22.47 16.83 -14.48
CA MET A 1 -22.04 17.51 -13.25
C MET A 1 -20.56 17.83 -13.44
N PHE A 2 -20.23 19.07 -13.83
CA PHE A 2 -18.89 19.54 -14.17
C PHE A 2 -18.04 19.75 -12.92
N PHE A 3 -17.10 18.85 -12.56
CA PHE A 3 -16.26 19.05 -11.37
C PHE A 3 -14.84 18.45 -11.42
N LEU A 4 -14.17 18.40 -12.58
CA LEU A 4 -12.77 17.94 -12.66
C LEU A 4 -11.73 18.97 -13.12
N THR A 5 -12.13 20.20 -13.46
CA THR A 5 -11.21 21.26 -13.94
C THR A 5 -11.04 22.45 -13.00
N SER A 6 -11.63 22.43 -11.80
CA SER A 6 -11.78 23.66 -11.03
C SER A 6 -10.67 23.96 -10.01
N PHE A 7 -9.70 23.08 -9.75
CA PHE A 7 -8.82 23.23 -8.57
C PHE A 7 -7.37 23.66 -8.83
N ILE A 8 -6.84 23.35 -10.02
CA ILE A 8 -5.46 23.62 -10.41
C ILE A 8 -5.55 24.05 -11.87
N PRO A 9 -5.01 25.22 -12.25
CA PRO A 9 -5.02 25.64 -13.65
C PRO A 9 -4.47 24.51 -14.54
N ASN A 10 -5.14 24.24 -15.66
CA ASN A 10 -4.76 23.12 -16.53
C ASN A 10 -3.30 23.24 -17.01
N ASP A 11 -2.80 24.47 -17.20
CA ASP A 11 -1.39 24.76 -17.46
C ASP A 11 -0.47 24.26 -16.34
N LYS A 12 -0.86 24.42 -15.06
CA LYS A 12 -0.10 23.90 -13.92
C LYS A 12 -0.18 22.38 -13.80
N ILE A 13 -1.33 21.77 -14.10
CA ILE A 13 -1.43 20.30 -14.16
C ILE A 13 -0.49 19.75 -15.23
N SER A 14 -0.49 20.37 -16.42
CA SER A 14 0.40 20.00 -17.52
C SER A 14 1.87 20.25 -17.16
N GLU A 15 2.19 21.37 -16.53
CA GLU A 15 3.54 21.69 -16.05
C GLU A 15 4.04 20.61 -15.06
N ILE A 16 3.18 20.19 -14.11
CA ILE A 16 3.51 19.12 -13.17
C ILE A 16 3.72 17.79 -13.90
N LYS A 17 2.82 17.43 -14.83
CA LYS A 17 2.96 16.19 -15.64
C LYS A 17 4.25 16.18 -16.47
N ASN A 18 4.65 17.33 -17.00
CA ASN A 18 5.85 17.46 -17.83
C ASN A 18 7.14 17.35 -17.03
N ASN A 19 7.13 17.80 -15.76
CA ASN A 19 8.30 17.74 -14.89
C ASN A 19 8.36 16.45 -14.06
N ALA A 20 7.23 15.82 -13.80
CA ALA A 20 7.15 14.62 -12.99
C ALA A 20 7.31 13.35 -13.83
N ASP A 21 8.55 12.83 -13.91
CA ASP A 21 8.75 11.51 -14.51
C ASP A 21 8.11 10.43 -13.63
N LEU A 22 7.11 9.75 -14.18
CA LEU A 22 6.43 8.66 -13.51
C LEU A 22 7.39 7.55 -13.09
N VAL A 23 8.44 7.25 -13.86
CA VAL A 23 9.41 6.22 -13.50
C VAL A 23 10.13 6.61 -12.22
N ASP A 24 10.56 7.85 -12.09
CA ASP A 24 11.25 8.34 -10.89
C ASP A 24 10.33 8.32 -9.67
N ILE A 25 9.10 8.80 -9.82
CA ILE A 25 8.10 8.82 -8.73
C ILE A 25 7.76 7.41 -8.26
N VAL A 26 7.53 6.48 -9.19
CA VAL A 26 7.25 5.09 -8.86
C VAL A 26 8.47 4.42 -8.25
N SER A 27 9.67 4.70 -8.75
CA SER A 27 10.92 4.13 -8.25
C SER A 27 11.24 4.52 -6.80
N GLU A 28 10.57 5.54 -6.24
CA GLU A 28 10.63 5.83 -4.81
C GLU A 28 9.91 4.77 -3.97
N VAL A 29 9.03 3.97 -4.54
CA VAL A 29 8.13 3.10 -3.78
C VAL A 29 8.14 1.66 -4.31
N VAL A 30 8.53 1.46 -5.56
CA VAL A 30 8.54 0.16 -6.22
C VAL A 30 9.92 -0.06 -6.82
N LEU A 31 10.52 -1.22 -6.56
CA LEU A 31 11.72 -1.64 -7.27
C LEU A 31 11.35 -2.00 -8.71
N LEU A 32 11.73 -1.14 -9.65
CA LEU A 32 11.46 -1.29 -11.07
C LEU A 32 12.66 -1.89 -11.81
N LYS A 33 12.40 -2.90 -12.65
CA LYS A 33 13.37 -3.48 -13.59
C LYS A 33 12.96 -3.15 -15.02
N LYS A 34 13.88 -2.62 -15.83
CA LYS A 34 13.61 -2.33 -17.24
C LYS A 34 13.40 -3.62 -18.03
N THR A 35 12.29 -3.71 -18.76
CA THR A 35 11.92 -4.84 -19.62
C THR A 35 11.37 -4.28 -20.93
N GLY A 36 12.13 -4.41 -22.02
CA GLY A 36 11.78 -3.80 -23.30
C GLY A 36 11.69 -2.27 -23.22
N LYS A 37 10.55 -1.70 -23.64
CA LYS A 37 10.26 -0.26 -23.57
C LYS A 37 9.69 0.18 -22.22
N ASN A 38 9.26 -0.77 -21.38
CA ASN A 38 8.59 -0.51 -20.12
C ASN A 38 9.49 -0.87 -18.92
N TYR A 39 9.01 -0.56 -17.72
CA TYR A 39 9.57 -1.02 -16.46
C TYR A 39 8.57 -1.93 -15.75
N LEU A 40 9.05 -2.97 -15.10
CA LEU A 40 8.25 -3.97 -14.42
C LEU A 40 8.66 -4.08 -12.96
N GLY A 41 7.69 -4.14 -12.06
CA GLY A 41 7.89 -4.30 -10.62
C GLY A 41 6.74 -5.06 -9.96
N LEU A 42 6.87 -5.27 -8.65
CA LEU A 42 5.76 -5.77 -7.83
C LEU A 42 4.78 -4.63 -7.55
N CYS A 43 3.49 -4.90 -7.67
CA CYS A 43 2.47 -3.89 -7.44
C CYS A 43 2.46 -3.43 -5.98
N PRO A 44 2.50 -2.11 -5.71
CA PRO A 44 2.42 -1.59 -4.34
C PRO A 44 0.98 -1.62 -3.79
N PHE A 45 -0.01 -1.87 -4.64
CA PHE A 45 -1.44 -1.79 -4.29
C PHE A 45 -2.08 -3.14 -3.94
N HIS A 46 -1.42 -4.26 -4.27
CA HIS A 46 -1.89 -5.60 -3.91
C HIS A 46 -0.71 -6.54 -3.76
N SER A 47 -0.91 -7.66 -3.07
CA SER A 47 0.17 -8.63 -2.85
C SER A 47 0.29 -9.60 -4.02
N GLU A 48 1.49 -9.71 -4.58
CA GLU A 48 1.84 -10.65 -5.65
C GLU A 48 3.31 -11.08 -5.56
N LYS A 49 3.64 -12.23 -6.17
CA LYS A 49 5.02 -12.76 -6.27
C LYS A 49 5.66 -12.53 -7.63
N THR A 50 4.84 -12.49 -8.67
CA THR A 50 5.27 -12.25 -10.04
C THR A 50 5.04 -10.78 -10.35
N PRO A 51 6.06 -10.03 -10.81
CA PRO A 51 5.89 -8.65 -11.21
C PRO A 51 4.79 -8.50 -12.25
N SER A 52 3.70 -7.81 -11.91
CA SER A 52 2.63 -7.46 -12.84
C SER A 52 2.42 -5.96 -12.98
N PHE A 53 3.16 -5.17 -12.20
CA PHE A 53 3.10 -3.71 -12.22
C PHE A 53 4.03 -3.17 -13.30
N THR A 54 3.44 -2.73 -14.40
CA THR A 54 4.14 -2.19 -15.56
C THR A 54 4.04 -0.68 -15.56
N VAL A 55 5.16 0.01 -15.72
CA VAL A 55 5.25 1.46 -15.91
C VAL A 55 5.75 1.73 -17.32
N SER A 56 5.01 2.52 -18.08
CA SER A 56 5.39 2.96 -19.42
C SER A 56 5.93 4.39 -19.36
N PRO A 57 7.25 4.60 -19.56
CA PRO A 57 7.86 5.93 -19.53
C PRO A 57 7.37 6.81 -20.67
N GLU A 58 7.22 6.23 -21.87
CA GLU A 58 6.77 6.94 -23.06
C GLU A 58 5.35 7.48 -22.90
N LYS A 59 4.46 6.67 -22.31
CA LYS A 59 3.04 7.00 -22.13
C LYS A 59 2.74 7.69 -20.80
N GLN A 60 3.72 7.77 -19.90
CA GLN A 60 3.58 8.32 -18.53
C GLN A 60 2.38 7.72 -17.77
N ILE A 61 2.22 6.39 -17.87
CA ILE A 61 1.17 5.61 -17.20
C ILE A 61 1.73 4.35 -16.55
N PHE A 62 1.03 3.84 -15.55
CA PHE A 62 1.26 2.52 -14.97
C PHE A 62 0.00 1.65 -15.06
N HIS A 63 0.19 0.34 -15.03
CA HIS A 63 -0.88 -0.63 -14.87
C HIS A 63 -0.37 -1.91 -14.22
N CYS A 64 -1.19 -2.44 -13.34
CA CYS A 64 -1.00 -3.72 -12.73
C CYS A 64 -1.90 -4.76 -13.40
N PHE A 65 -1.30 -5.74 -14.07
CA PHE A 65 -2.04 -6.84 -14.69
C PHE A 65 -2.65 -7.81 -13.68
N GLY A 66 -2.20 -7.81 -12.42
CA GLY A 66 -2.76 -8.60 -11.33
C GLY A 66 -4.07 -8.03 -10.76
N CYS A 67 -4.06 -6.78 -10.31
CA CYS A 67 -5.23 -6.15 -9.67
C CYS A 67 -5.99 -5.15 -10.57
N SER A 68 -5.57 -4.98 -11.83
CA SER A 68 -6.12 -4.01 -12.80
C SER A 68 -5.97 -2.54 -12.38
N GLU A 69 -5.14 -2.25 -11.39
CA GLU A 69 -4.89 -0.89 -10.95
C GLU A 69 -3.98 -0.16 -11.93
N GLY A 70 -4.37 1.04 -12.34
CA GLY A 70 -3.62 1.78 -13.33
C GLY A 70 -3.95 3.27 -13.33
N GLY A 71 -3.05 4.06 -13.88
CA GLY A 71 -3.23 5.50 -13.99
C GLY A 71 -1.95 6.26 -14.29
N ASN A 72 -1.95 7.55 -14.03
CA ASN A 72 -0.77 8.42 -14.20
C ASN A 72 -0.11 8.73 -12.85
N VAL A 73 0.85 9.65 -12.85
CA VAL A 73 1.62 10.05 -11.65
C VAL A 73 0.75 10.53 -10.49
N PHE A 74 -0.37 11.19 -10.75
CA PHE A 74 -1.30 11.61 -9.70
C PHE A 74 -2.08 10.42 -9.15
N SER A 75 -2.62 9.57 -10.03
CA SER A 75 -3.33 8.36 -9.63
C SER A 75 -2.46 7.46 -8.74
N PHE A 76 -1.17 7.36 -9.06
CA PHE A 76 -0.19 6.61 -8.29
C PHE A 76 -0.07 7.15 -6.87
N LEU A 77 0.21 8.45 -6.71
CA LEU A 77 0.35 9.08 -5.40
C LEU A 77 -0.94 9.07 -4.58
N MET A 78 -2.08 9.30 -5.23
CA MET A 78 -3.39 9.24 -4.56
C MET A 78 -3.62 7.88 -3.93
N LYS A 79 -3.34 6.79 -4.65
CA LYS A 79 -3.50 5.43 -4.14
C LYS A 79 -2.42 5.08 -3.11
N GLN A 80 -1.19 5.50 -3.35
CA GLN A 80 -0.08 5.15 -2.47
C GLN A 80 -0.13 5.86 -1.12
N GLU A 81 -0.45 7.15 -1.11
CA GLU A 81 -0.48 7.96 0.11
C GLU A 81 -1.90 8.07 0.71
N GLY A 82 -2.93 7.60 -0.01
CA GLY A 82 -4.32 7.74 0.39
C GLY A 82 -4.78 9.20 0.40
N ILE A 83 -4.25 10.02 -0.52
CA ILE A 83 -4.48 11.46 -0.61
C ILE A 83 -5.37 11.82 -1.80
N SER A 84 -5.99 12.99 -1.76
CA SER A 84 -6.83 13.47 -2.85
C SER A 84 -5.99 13.93 -4.06
N PHE A 85 -6.60 14.04 -5.25
CA PHE A 85 -5.92 14.57 -6.45
C PHE A 85 -5.27 15.96 -6.22
N PRO A 86 -5.97 16.94 -5.62
CA PRO A 86 -5.37 18.21 -5.18
C PRO A 86 -4.09 18.06 -4.36
N ASP A 87 -4.10 17.13 -3.40
CA ASP A 87 -2.97 16.95 -2.49
C ASP A 87 -1.81 16.23 -3.18
N ALA A 88 -2.11 15.26 -4.05
CA ALA A 88 -1.11 14.64 -4.91
C ALA A 88 -0.44 15.66 -5.82
N ALA A 89 -1.23 16.53 -6.46
CA ALA A 89 -0.71 17.57 -7.32
C ALA A 89 0.11 18.63 -6.57
N ARG A 90 -0.31 19.06 -5.38
CA ARG A 90 0.51 19.94 -4.51
C ARG A 90 1.78 19.27 -3.98
N SER A 91 1.72 17.97 -3.71
CA SER A 91 2.89 17.19 -3.30
C SER A 91 3.94 17.21 -4.40
N LEU A 92 3.53 16.88 -5.63
CA LEU A 92 4.39 16.95 -6.81
C LEU A 92 4.85 18.37 -7.09
N ALA A 93 3.97 19.36 -7.03
CA ALA A 93 4.33 20.75 -7.31
C ALA A 93 5.37 21.29 -6.32
N ARG A 94 5.23 21.00 -5.02
CA ARG A 94 6.29 21.32 -4.03
C ARG A 94 7.59 20.60 -4.33
N LYS A 95 7.53 19.34 -4.77
CA LYS A 95 8.72 18.54 -5.11
C LYS A 95 9.48 19.14 -6.30
N TYR A 96 8.76 19.67 -7.29
CA TYR A 96 9.33 20.26 -8.51
C TYR A 96 9.40 21.80 -8.48
N GLY A 97 9.10 22.44 -7.35
CA GLY A 97 9.15 23.90 -7.21
C GLY A 97 8.09 24.67 -8.02
N ILE A 98 6.98 24.02 -8.39
CA ILE A 98 5.88 24.62 -9.17
C ILE A 98 4.89 25.28 -8.20
N GLU A 99 4.60 26.57 -8.41
CA GLU A 99 3.57 27.27 -7.65
C GLU A 99 2.18 26.97 -8.20
N ILE A 100 1.31 26.41 -7.37
CA ILE A 100 -0.10 26.21 -7.68
C ILE A 100 -0.93 27.32 -7.00
N PRO A 101 -1.60 28.20 -7.75
CA PRO A 101 -2.54 29.15 -7.17
C PRO A 101 -3.74 28.40 -6.57
N ILE A 102 -4.09 28.69 -5.31
CA ILE A 102 -5.13 27.98 -4.58
C ILE A 102 -6.49 28.60 -4.93
N THR A 103 -7.18 28.04 -5.93
CA THR A 103 -8.56 28.43 -6.25
C THR A 103 -9.47 27.20 -6.24
N ASN A 104 -10.57 27.27 -5.46
CA ASN A 104 -11.73 26.35 -5.46
C ASN A 104 -11.66 24.96 -4.79
N LEU A 105 -11.09 24.78 -3.58
CA LEU A 105 -11.48 23.62 -2.76
C LEU A 105 -12.96 23.79 -2.39
N SER A 106 -13.71 22.68 -2.28
CA SER A 106 -15.00 22.69 -1.58
C SER A 106 -14.79 23.22 -0.16
N SER A 107 -15.78 23.87 0.44
CA SER A 107 -15.67 24.42 1.80
C SER A 107 -15.23 23.35 2.81
N GLU A 108 -15.70 22.11 2.64
CA GLU A 108 -15.34 20.96 3.46
C GLU A 108 -13.89 20.50 3.26
N GLN A 109 -13.42 20.36 2.02
CA GLN A 109 -12.05 19.95 1.74
C GLN A 109 -11.02 21.03 2.11
N LYS A 110 -11.36 22.32 1.93
CA LYS A 110 -10.60 23.47 2.48
C LYS A 110 -10.42 23.30 3.97
N ARG A 111 -11.53 23.06 4.66
CA ARG A 111 -11.55 22.92 6.11
C ARG A 111 -10.69 21.75 6.57
N LEU A 112 -10.80 20.58 5.93
CA LEU A 112 -10.01 19.39 6.29
C LEU A 112 -8.51 19.59 6.05
N ASN A 113 -8.12 20.18 4.92
CA ASN A 113 -6.71 20.44 4.62
C ASN A 113 -6.10 21.50 5.53
N THR A 114 -6.78 22.62 5.72
CA THR A 114 -6.37 23.66 6.66
C THR A 114 -6.31 23.11 8.09
N GLU A 115 -7.26 22.28 8.49
CA GLU A 115 -7.22 21.60 9.78
C GLU A 115 -5.98 20.70 9.90
N ARG A 116 -5.71 19.87 8.90
CA ARG A 116 -4.53 19.00 8.88
C ARG A 116 -3.23 19.80 8.98
N GLU A 117 -3.08 20.88 8.21
CA GLU A 117 -1.92 21.78 8.25
C GLU A 117 -1.77 22.45 9.63
N ASN A 118 -2.87 22.91 10.21
CA ASN A 118 -2.89 23.49 11.55
C ASN A 118 -2.44 22.47 12.61
N LEU A 119 -2.91 21.22 12.55
CA LEU A 119 -2.48 20.16 13.47
C LEU A 119 -0.99 19.86 13.34
N LEU A 120 -0.46 19.79 12.11
CA LEU A 120 0.97 19.62 11.86
C LEU A 120 1.80 20.81 12.38
N GLY A 121 1.28 22.03 12.23
CA GLY A 121 1.88 23.25 12.79
C GLY A 121 1.96 23.22 14.31
N VAL A 122 0.88 22.79 14.98
CA VAL A 122 0.85 22.63 16.45
C VAL A 122 1.83 21.56 16.91
N ASN A 123 1.87 20.41 16.25
CA ASN A 123 2.85 19.36 16.56
C ASN A 123 4.29 19.86 16.39
N LYS A 124 4.60 20.58 15.30
CA LYS A 124 5.93 21.19 15.10
C LYS A 124 6.28 22.15 16.25
N ALA A 125 5.34 23.00 16.66
CA ALA A 125 5.54 23.92 17.78
C ALA A 125 5.74 23.19 19.12
N ALA A 126 5.00 22.12 19.39
CA ALA A 126 5.17 21.30 20.59
C ALA A 126 6.53 20.58 20.61
N SER A 127 6.95 20.03 19.47
CA SER A 127 8.27 19.40 19.34
C SER A 127 9.39 20.40 19.65
N ALA A 128 9.27 21.64 19.18
CA ALA A 128 10.22 22.71 19.49
C ALA A 128 10.22 23.06 20.99
N PHE A 129 9.04 23.15 21.61
CA PHE A 129 8.90 23.38 23.05
C PHE A 129 9.58 22.28 23.89
N PHE A 130 9.32 21.00 23.59
CA PHE A 130 9.92 19.89 24.34
C PHE A 130 11.43 19.83 24.15
N ARG A 131 11.93 20.07 22.93
CA ARG A 131 13.37 20.15 22.65
C ARG A 131 14.03 21.30 23.40
N GLN A 132 13.41 22.48 23.36
CA GLN A 132 13.92 23.65 24.09
C GLN A 132 13.94 23.40 25.60
N THR A 133 12.92 22.74 26.15
CA THR A 133 12.85 22.42 27.57
C THR A 133 13.99 21.48 27.98
N LEU A 134 14.23 20.41 27.21
CA LEU A 134 15.36 19.50 27.44
C LEU A 134 16.71 20.22 27.46
N LEU A 135 16.90 21.18 26.55
CA LEU A 135 18.19 21.86 26.38
C LEU A 135 18.42 23.01 27.36
N LYS A 136 17.37 23.75 27.75
CA LYS A 136 17.51 25.04 28.44
C LYS A 136 16.99 25.06 29.88
N SER A 137 16.07 24.17 30.27
CA SER A 137 15.48 24.21 31.63
C SER A 137 16.36 23.51 32.66
N SER A 138 16.21 23.86 33.93
CA SER A 138 16.86 23.16 35.05
C SER A 138 16.41 21.70 35.13
N GLU A 139 15.11 21.42 34.96
CA GLU A 139 14.60 20.04 34.92
C GLU A 139 15.10 19.26 33.70
N GLY A 140 15.33 19.96 32.57
CA GLY A 140 15.93 19.40 31.35
C GLY A 140 17.33 18.82 31.58
N LYS A 141 18.09 19.35 32.55
CA LYS A 141 19.40 18.78 32.92
C LYS A 141 19.28 17.36 33.46
N SER A 142 18.31 17.10 34.34
CA SER A 142 18.05 15.76 34.89
C SER A 142 17.56 14.80 33.81
N ALA A 143 16.68 15.28 32.92
CA ALA A 143 16.22 14.50 31.76
C ALA A 143 17.37 14.13 30.81
N LYS A 144 18.30 15.06 30.56
CA LYS A 144 19.50 14.80 29.77
C LYS A 144 20.43 13.81 30.47
N ALA A 145 20.65 13.94 31.77
CA ALA A 145 21.43 12.99 32.55
C ALA A 145 20.83 11.58 32.47
N TYR A 146 19.50 11.45 32.54
CA TYR A 146 18.79 10.20 32.31
C TYR A 146 19.07 9.61 30.92
N LEU A 147 18.96 10.40 29.85
CA LEU A 147 19.27 9.93 28.48
C LEU A 147 20.72 9.46 28.34
N LEU A 148 21.67 10.18 28.94
CA LEU A 148 23.09 9.79 28.95
C LEU A 148 23.32 8.52 29.77
N SER A 149 22.64 8.35 30.91
CA SER A 149 22.70 7.11 31.71
C SER A 149 22.13 5.91 30.95
N ARG A 150 21.17 6.16 30.04
CA ARG A 150 20.64 5.22 29.06
C ARG A 150 21.50 5.15 27.79
N ARG A 151 22.75 5.61 27.85
CA ARG A 151 23.80 5.46 26.82
C ARG A 151 23.44 6.11 25.46
N LEU A 152 22.53 7.06 25.45
CA LEU A 152 22.24 7.84 24.25
C LEU A 152 23.30 8.94 24.07
N THR A 153 23.84 9.04 22.86
CA THR A 153 24.79 10.09 22.51
C THR A 153 24.07 11.43 22.28
N LYS A 154 24.79 12.54 22.44
CA LYS A 154 24.26 13.88 22.09
C LYS A 154 23.80 13.93 20.63
N LYS A 155 24.57 13.33 19.71
CA LYS A 155 24.23 13.24 18.29
C LYS A 155 22.89 12.55 18.08
N THR A 156 22.65 11.42 18.73
CA THR A 156 21.37 10.69 18.64
C THR A 156 20.20 11.50 19.20
N ILE A 157 20.39 12.13 20.35
CA ILE A 157 19.39 13.02 20.97
C ILE A 157 19.02 14.13 19.99
N ASP A 158 20.01 14.72 19.32
CA ASP A 158 19.82 15.79 18.36
C ASP A 158 19.16 15.30 17.07
N ASP A 159 19.65 14.22 16.48
CA ASP A 159 19.13 13.61 15.24
C ASP A 159 17.66 13.23 15.41
N PHE A 160 17.31 12.55 16.49
CA PHE A 160 15.92 12.10 16.73
C PHE A 160 15.03 13.18 17.34
N HIS A 161 15.54 14.40 17.52
CA HIS A 161 14.80 15.53 18.08
C HIS A 161 14.18 15.22 19.44
N ILE A 162 14.87 14.42 20.25
CA ILE A 162 14.39 14.02 21.57
C ILE A 162 14.18 15.28 22.42
N GLY A 163 13.07 15.32 23.12
CA GLY A 163 12.67 16.43 23.99
C GLY A 163 12.33 15.96 25.39
N TYR A 164 11.90 16.90 26.23
CA TYR A 164 11.44 16.63 27.58
C TYR A 164 10.14 17.38 27.85
N ALA A 165 9.13 16.65 28.32
CA ALA A 165 7.90 17.20 28.87
C ALA A 165 8.10 17.44 30.38
N PRO A 166 8.13 18.70 30.83
CA PRO A 166 8.44 19.03 32.21
C PRO A 166 7.36 18.56 33.19
N LEU A 167 7.70 18.51 34.47
CA LEU A 167 6.73 18.29 35.53
C LEU A 167 5.74 19.47 35.60
N GLY A 168 4.46 19.14 35.79
CA GLY A 168 3.37 20.10 35.88
C GLY A 168 2.18 19.69 35.02
N TRP A 169 1.00 20.21 35.37
CA TRP A 169 -0.24 19.83 34.70
C TRP A 169 -0.57 20.69 33.49
N GLU A 170 0.01 21.88 33.34
CA GLU A 170 -0.44 22.89 32.37
C GLU A 170 0.72 23.64 31.71
N ARG A 171 1.92 23.05 31.66
CA ARG A 171 3.12 23.70 31.10
C ARG A 171 2.96 23.95 29.60
N LEU A 172 2.49 22.93 28.87
CA LEU A 172 2.25 23.02 27.43
C LEU A 172 0.97 23.81 27.13
N VAL A 173 -0.09 23.63 27.93
CA VAL A 173 -1.31 24.47 27.87
C VAL A 173 -0.95 25.95 27.95
N ASN A 174 -0.17 26.35 28.95
CA ASN A 174 0.24 27.74 29.15
C ASN A 174 1.14 28.24 28.02
N HIS A 175 2.05 27.40 27.51
CA HIS A 175 2.88 27.74 26.35
C HIS A 175 2.03 28.08 25.10
N PHE A 176 1.01 27.28 24.81
CA PHE A 176 0.13 27.53 23.67
C PHE A 176 -0.83 28.69 23.89
N SER A 177 -1.29 28.90 25.13
CA SER A 177 -2.08 30.07 25.50
C SER A 177 -1.31 31.38 25.25
N GLN A 178 -0.03 31.45 25.65
CA GLN A 178 0.84 32.59 25.38
C GLN A 178 1.05 32.85 23.89
N LYS A 179 1.09 31.79 23.08
CA LYS A 179 1.17 31.87 21.60
C LYS A 179 -0.18 32.13 20.93
N LYS A 180 -1.26 32.33 21.70
CA LYS A 180 -2.62 32.53 21.20
C LYS A 180 -3.12 31.39 20.29
N ILE A 181 -2.63 30.17 20.52
CA ILE A 181 -3.07 28.98 19.78
C ILE A 181 -4.33 28.43 20.48
N PRO A 182 -5.46 28.23 19.78
CA PRO A 182 -6.70 27.76 20.39
C PRO A 182 -6.57 26.38 21.05
N ALA A 183 -7.03 26.25 22.30
CA ALA A 183 -6.89 25.00 23.06
C ALA A 183 -7.61 23.80 22.42
N ASN A 184 -8.76 24.02 21.78
CA ASN A 184 -9.48 22.98 21.05
C ASN A 184 -8.65 22.40 19.87
N LEU A 185 -7.84 23.24 19.21
CA LEU A 185 -6.93 22.79 18.17
C LEU A 185 -5.79 21.95 18.76
N VAL A 186 -5.23 22.37 19.91
CA VAL A 186 -4.19 21.61 20.61
C VAL A 186 -4.73 20.27 21.12
N GLU A 187 -5.95 20.22 21.66
CA GLU A 187 -6.58 18.98 22.11
C GLU A 187 -6.72 17.96 20.96
N LYS A 188 -7.08 18.41 19.75
CA LYS A 188 -7.17 17.54 18.56
C LYS A 188 -5.86 16.88 18.14
N THR A 189 -4.71 17.43 18.53
CA THR A 189 -3.40 16.78 18.34
C THR A 189 -3.11 15.70 19.40
N GLY A 190 -3.96 15.60 20.42
CA GLY A 190 -3.81 14.68 21.54
C GLY A 190 -2.78 15.12 22.58
N LEU A 191 -2.21 16.33 22.46
CA LEU A 191 -1.18 16.87 23.35
C LEU A 191 -1.72 17.32 24.72
N ILE A 192 -2.99 17.72 24.77
CA ILE A 192 -3.70 18.13 25.99
C ILE A 192 -5.03 17.38 26.09
N ILE A 193 -5.60 17.34 27.30
CA ILE A 193 -6.84 16.63 27.60
C ILE A 193 -7.80 17.58 28.32
N SER A 194 -9.05 17.66 27.89
CA SER A 194 -10.09 18.42 28.59
C SER A 194 -10.42 17.85 29.98
N LYS A 195 -10.62 18.74 30.97
CA LYS A 195 -11.04 18.39 32.33
C LYS A 195 -12.55 18.12 32.36
N ARG A 196 -12.96 16.94 32.84
CA ARG A 196 -14.37 16.49 32.86
C ARG A 196 -15.31 17.36 33.70
N SER A 197 -14.81 18.07 34.72
CA SER A 197 -15.66 18.61 35.80
C SER A 197 -15.54 20.10 36.07
N ARG A 198 -14.56 20.84 35.52
CA ARG A 198 -14.35 22.27 35.86
C ARG A 198 -14.01 23.19 34.66
N GLY A 199 -14.11 22.69 33.43
CA GLY A 199 -13.57 23.41 32.26
C GLY A 199 -12.03 23.51 32.32
N GLY A 200 -11.42 23.79 31.17
CA GLY A 200 -9.96 23.85 31.03
C GLY A 200 -9.31 22.54 30.63
N TYR A 201 -7.99 22.58 30.46
CA TYR A 201 -7.19 21.51 29.87
C TYR A 201 -5.98 21.19 30.74
N TYR A 202 -5.39 20.02 30.53
CA TYR A 202 -4.11 19.65 31.13
C TYR A 202 -3.24 18.87 30.15
N ASP A 203 -1.93 18.91 30.36
CA ASP A 203 -0.90 18.27 29.54
C ASP A 203 -1.01 16.75 29.61
N ARG A 204 -0.99 16.10 28.43
CA ARG A 204 -0.92 14.63 28.34
C ARG A 204 0.44 14.10 28.77
N PHE A 205 1.50 14.71 28.27
CA PHE A 205 2.88 14.32 28.57
C PHE A 205 3.41 15.17 29.72
N ARG A 206 3.85 14.51 30.79
CA ARG A 206 4.33 15.17 32.02
C ARG A 206 5.43 14.33 32.63
N ASN A 207 6.52 14.98 33.03
CA ASN A 207 7.73 14.32 33.51
C ASN A 207 8.17 13.13 32.63
N ARG A 208 8.28 13.37 31.32
CA ARG A 208 8.59 12.32 30.33
C ARG A 208 9.65 12.77 29.34
N ILE A 209 10.56 11.87 28.98
CA ILE A 209 11.33 11.98 27.75
C ILE A 209 10.35 11.86 26.59
N VAL A 210 10.41 12.78 25.63
CA VAL A 210 9.51 12.84 24.49
C VAL A 210 10.26 12.44 23.22
N PHE A 211 9.67 11.51 22.47
CA PHE A 211 10.14 11.02 21.17
C PHE A 211 9.18 11.52 20.08
N PRO A 212 9.53 12.55 19.28
CA PRO A 212 8.68 13.00 18.18
C PRO A 212 8.57 11.92 17.09
N ILE A 213 7.35 11.67 16.62
CA ILE A 213 7.06 10.69 15.57
C ILE A 213 6.89 11.44 14.26
N PHE A 214 7.63 11.04 13.23
CA PHE A 214 7.66 11.70 11.93
C PHE A 214 6.96 10.87 10.85
N ASN A 215 6.29 11.53 9.92
CA ASN A 215 5.88 10.91 8.66
C ASN A 215 7.05 10.86 7.65
N LEU A 216 6.81 10.25 6.47
CA LEU A 216 7.81 10.15 5.40
C LEU A 216 8.29 11.51 4.85
N ASN A 217 7.46 12.55 5.00
CA ASN A 217 7.73 13.94 4.63
C ASN A 217 8.43 14.73 5.75
N GLN A 218 8.93 14.04 6.79
CA GLN A 218 9.65 14.64 7.92
C GLN A 218 8.82 15.63 8.75
N GLN A 219 7.50 15.51 8.72
CA GLN A 219 6.59 16.30 9.55
C GLN A 219 6.26 15.54 10.84
N VAL A 220 6.21 16.27 11.96
CA VAL A 220 5.84 15.68 13.26
C VAL A 220 4.34 15.42 13.29
N ILE A 221 3.97 14.16 13.42
CA ILE A 221 2.57 13.71 13.42
C ILE A 221 2.07 13.32 14.81
N GLY A 222 2.97 12.95 15.72
CA GLY A 222 2.61 12.58 17.09
C GLY A 222 3.85 12.44 17.96
N PHE A 223 3.67 11.90 19.17
CA PHE A 223 4.73 11.80 20.17
C PHE A 223 4.64 10.48 20.95
N GLY A 224 5.79 9.92 21.26
CA GLY A 224 5.99 8.94 22.33
C GLY A 224 6.55 9.61 23.58
N GLY A 225 6.30 9.02 24.75
CA GLY A 225 6.70 9.58 26.04
C GLY A 225 7.08 8.51 27.05
N ARG A 226 8.33 8.51 27.55
CA ARG A 226 8.81 7.59 28.58
C ARG A 226 9.01 8.32 29.92
N VAL A 227 8.51 7.73 31.01
CA VAL A 227 8.76 8.25 32.37
C VAL A 227 10.24 8.18 32.73
N LEU A 228 10.67 9.08 33.61
CA LEU A 228 12.02 9.07 34.17
C LEU A 228 12.07 8.35 35.53
N ASP A 229 10.91 8.20 36.16
CA ASP A 229 10.68 7.60 37.47
C ASP A 229 9.85 6.30 37.34
N ASP A 230 9.35 5.78 38.46
CA ASP A 230 8.56 4.55 38.50
C ASP A 230 7.07 4.76 38.15
N ALA A 231 6.69 5.93 37.62
CA ALA A 231 5.29 6.20 37.30
C ALA A 231 4.77 5.33 36.15
N LEU A 232 3.50 4.92 36.24
CA LEU A 232 2.83 4.14 35.21
C LEU A 232 1.88 4.99 34.35
N PRO A 233 1.70 4.66 33.05
CA PRO A 233 2.43 3.65 32.31
C PRO A 233 3.86 4.09 31.97
N LYS A 234 4.80 3.14 31.86
CA LYS A 234 6.20 3.42 31.52
C LYS A 234 6.33 4.18 30.20
N TYR A 235 5.52 3.80 29.21
CA TYR A 235 5.42 4.47 27.91
C TYR A 235 4.00 4.98 27.67
N LEU A 236 3.91 6.14 27.04
CA LEU A 236 2.67 6.77 26.61
C LEU A 236 2.85 7.29 25.19
N ASN A 237 1.94 6.95 24.28
CA ASN A 237 1.95 7.49 22.91
C ASN A 237 0.74 8.41 22.73
N SER A 238 0.85 9.34 21.76
CA SER A 238 -0.29 10.11 21.26
C SER A 238 -1.49 9.18 20.98
N PRO A 239 -2.73 9.62 21.24
CA PRO A 239 -3.92 8.90 20.77
C PRO A 239 -3.99 8.93 19.23
N GLU A 240 -4.94 8.21 18.64
CA GLU A 240 -5.28 8.38 17.22
C GLU A 240 -5.72 9.83 16.95
N THR A 241 -5.22 10.43 15.87
CA THR A 241 -5.58 11.80 15.44
C THR A 241 -5.72 11.85 13.92
N PRO A 242 -6.27 12.93 13.34
CA PRO A 242 -6.32 13.07 11.88
C PRO A 242 -4.95 12.99 11.18
N VAL A 243 -3.86 13.28 11.89
CA VAL A 243 -2.49 13.27 11.35
C VAL A 243 -1.66 12.05 11.77
N PHE A 244 -2.10 11.28 12.77
CA PHE A 244 -1.34 10.17 13.33
C PHE A 244 -2.20 8.94 13.60
N ASN A 245 -1.69 7.79 13.15
CA ASN A 245 -2.31 6.49 13.37
C ASN A 245 -1.25 5.42 13.62
N LYS A 246 -1.39 4.73 14.74
CA LYS A 246 -0.38 3.78 15.26
C LYS A 246 -0.22 2.54 14.41
N SER A 247 -1.26 2.13 13.69
CA SER A 247 -1.24 0.92 12.85
C SER A 247 -0.56 1.14 11.51
N ARG A 248 -0.30 2.39 11.11
CA ARG A 248 0.37 2.77 9.85
C ARG A 248 1.61 3.66 10.05
N SER A 249 2.09 3.78 11.28
CA SER A 249 3.23 4.65 11.62
C SER A 249 4.30 3.84 12.32
N LEU A 250 5.52 3.94 11.82
CA LEU A 250 6.70 3.30 12.42
C LEU A 250 7.68 4.39 12.85
N TYR A 251 8.18 4.30 14.08
CA TYR A 251 9.21 5.20 14.56
C TYR A 251 10.50 5.00 13.75
N GLY A 252 11.17 6.11 13.42
CA GLY A 252 12.44 6.10 12.68
C GLY A 252 12.34 5.83 11.18
N LEU A 253 11.17 5.49 10.62
CA LEU A 253 11.03 5.16 9.20
C LEU A 253 11.46 6.31 8.26
N ASN A 254 11.19 7.56 8.63
CA ASN A 254 11.61 8.73 7.87
C ASN A 254 13.15 8.81 7.68
N ARG A 255 13.91 8.23 8.63
CA ARG A 255 15.37 8.13 8.60
C ARG A 255 15.83 6.83 7.95
N ALA A 256 15.19 5.71 8.31
CA ALA A 256 15.57 4.39 7.85
C ALA A 256 15.31 4.16 6.35
N LYS A 257 14.32 4.85 5.76
CA LYS A 257 13.87 4.61 4.37
C LYS A 257 14.97 4.51 3.33
N LYS A 258 16.01 5.35 3.43
CA LYS A 258 17.14 5.34 2.48
C LYS A 258 17.96 4.06 2.65
N ARG A 259 18.42 3.77 3.87
CA ARG A 259 19.23 2.59 4.17
C ARG A 259 18.46 1.29 3.94
N CYS A 260 17.16 1.28 4.21
CA CYS A 260 16.27 0.16 3.87
C CYS A 260 16.37 -0.17 2.37
N ARG A 261 16.18 0.82 1.48
CA ARG A 261 16.27 0.60 0.02
C ARG A 261 17.67 0.14 -0.41
N GLU A 262 18.72 0.77 0.12
CA GLU A 262 20.11 0.44 -0.26
C GLU A 262 20.53 -0.97 0.16
N SER A 263 20.06 -1.43 1.31
CA SER A 263 20.40 -2.75 1.86
C SER A 263 19.41 -3.85 1.48
N ASP A 264 18.25 -3.47 0.91
CA ASP A 264 17.09 -4.34 0.68
C ASP A 264 16.67 -5.13 1.94
N THR A 265 16.86 -4.54 3.12
CA THR A 265 16.57 -5.17 4.41
C THR A 265 16.02 -4.17 5.41
N VAL A 266 15.10 -4.60 6.28
CA VAL A 266 14.63 -3.82 7.43
C VAL A 266 14.70 -4.62 8.72
N PHE A 267 15.19 -3.98 9.78
CA PHE A 267 15.10 -4.49 11.15
C PHE A 267 13.90 -3.86 11.85
N ILE A 268 13.02 -4.69 12.42
CA ILE A 268 11.83 -4.27 13.15
C ILE A 268 12.03 -4.61 14.63
N VAL A 269 11.96 -3.59 15.48
CA VAL A 269 12.05 -3.71 16.94
C VAL A 269 10.79 -3.17 17.63
N GLU A 270 10.63 -3.44 18.93
CA GLU A 270 9.42 -3.03 19.67
C GLU A 270 9.54 -1.63 20.30
N GLY A 271 10.75 -1.25 20.71
CA GLY A 271 10.97 -0.06 21.52
C GLY A 271 11.71 1.09 20.83
N TYR A 272 11.48 2.30 21.35
CA TYR A 272 12.24 3.49 20.96
C TYR A 272 13.73 3.34 21.25
N PHE A 273 14.11 2.80 22.42
CA PHE A 273 15.52 2.70 22.81
C PHE A 273 16.27 1.67 21.96
N ASP A 274 15.64 0.55 21.65
CA ASP A 274 16.20 -0.49 20.77
C ASP A 274 16.55 0.10 19.41
N LEU A 275 15.63 0.89 18.83
CA LEU A 275 15.88 1.56 17.56
C LEU A 275 17.03 2.57 17.68
N LEU A 276 17.04 3.38 18.72
CA LEU A 276 18.09 4.39 18.91
C LEU A 276 19.46 3.73 19.10
N ALA A 277 19.53 2.61 19.81
CA ALA A 277 20.74 1.83 20.00
C ALA A 277 21.24 1.23 18.67
N LEU A 278 20.36 0.64 17.86
CA LEU A 278 20.69 0.13 16.53
C LEU A 278 21.22 1.23 15.60
N HIS A 279 20.56 2.39 15.56
CA HIS A 279 21.01 3.55 14.78
C HIS A 279 22.37 4.08 15.27
N GLN A 280 22.61 4.11 16.58
CA GLN A 280 23.92 4.51 17.14
C GLN A 280 25.08 3.63 16.70
N HIS A 281 24.80 2.35 16.42
CA HIS A 281 25.78 1.37 15.98
C HIS A 281 25.78 1.18 14.45
N GLY A 282 25.22 2.13 13.70
CA GLY A 282 25.25 2.15 12.23
C GLY A 282 24.21 1.26 11.54
N ILE A 283 23.28 0.66 12.28
CA ILE A 283 22.22 -0.20 11.73
C ILE A 283 20.99 0.68 11.46
N GLU A 284 21.14 1.57 10.49
CA GLU A 284 20.20 2.66 10.21
C GLU A 284 18.92 2.21 9.48
N ASN A 285 18.88 1.00 8.94
CA ASN A 285 17.69 0.37 8.36
C ASN A 285 16.75 -0.26 9.42
N THR A 286 16.64 0.39 10.57
CA THR A 286 15.83 -0.06 11.71
C THR A 286 14.60 0.81 11.91
N VAL A 287 13.45 0.18 12.17
CA VAL A 287 12.17 0.80 12.51
C VAL A 287 11.57 0.19 13.77
N ALA A 288 10.78 0.96 14.52
CA ALA A 288 10.12 0.47 15.72
C ALA A 288 8.60 0.64 15.68
N THR A 289 7.88 -0.33 16.26
CA THR A 289 6.44 -0.18 16.50
C THR A 289 6.18 0.81 17.63
N LEU A 290 4.98 1.39 17.66
CA LEU A 290 4.62 2.47 18.59
C LEU A 290 3.81 1.94 19.77
N GLY A 291 4.38 0.94 20.47
CA GLY A 291 3.72 0.26 21.60
C GLY A 291 2.48 -0.56 21.20
N THR A 292 2.33 -0.83 19.91
CA THR A 292 1.33 -1.74 19.33
C THR A 292 2.05 -2.94 18.72
N GLY A 293 1.35 -4.06 18.61
CA GLY A 293 1.85 -5.19 17.81
C GLY A 293 2.06 -4.77 16.35
N LEU A 294 2.95 -5.46 15.65
CA LEU A 294 3.13 -5.31 14.20
C LEU A 294 1.78 -5.55 13.49
N THR A 295 1.51 -4.81 12.41
CA THR A 295 0.24 -4.83 11.67
C THR A 295 0.49 -5.12 10.19
N LYS A 296 -0.58 -5.44 9.43
CA LYS A 296 -0.49 -5.65 7.98
C LYS A 296 -0.11 -4.37 7.25
N GLU A 297 -0.62 -3.24 7.71
CA GLU A 297 -0.35 -1.92 7.16
C GLU A 297 1.12 -1.52 7.33
N HIS A 298 1.76 -1.87 8.46
CA HIS A 298 3.21 -1.71 8.64
C HIS A 298 4.00 -2.49 7.59
N ILE A 299 3.61 -3.74 7.34
CA ILE A 299 4.31 -4.57 6.34
C ILE A 299 4.11 -4.04 4.94
N ARG A 300 2.88 -3.66 4.56
CA ARG A 300 2.62 -3.03 3.25
C ARG A 300 3.43 -1.76 3.04
N LEU A 301 3.51 -0.92 4.06
CA LEU A 301 4.33 0.29 4.01
C LEU A 301 5.81 -0.07 3.77
N LEU A 302 6.35 -1.04 4.49
CA LEU A 302 7.74 -1.46 4.40
C LEU A 302 8.08 -2.23 3.12
N LYS A 303 7.13 -2.97 2.53
CA LYS A 303 7.30 -3.66 1.23
C LYS A 303 7.65 -2.70 0.09
N GLY A 304 7.26 -1.43 0.20
CA GLY A 304 7.68 -0.39 -0.73
C GLY A 304 9.15 0.02 -0.62
N PHE A 305 9.88 -0.51 0.37
CA PHE A 305 11.29 -0.19 0.59
C PHE A 305 12.20 -1.42 0.53
N VAL A 306 11.71 -2.60 0.91
CA VAL A 306 12.54 -3.81 1.10
C VAL A 306 11.80 -5.09 0.74
N SER A 307 12.56 -6.12 0.39
CA SER A 307 12.09 -7.49 0.20
C SER A 307 12.31 -8.39 1.44
N LYS A 308 13.33 -8.09 2.26
CA LYS A 308 13.73 -8.92 3.42
C LYS A 308 13.45 -8.23 4.76
N PHE A 309 12.81 -8.96 5.65
CA PHE A 309 12.36 -8.47 6.94
C PHE A 309 13.03 -9.23 8.08
N TYR A 310 13.59 -8.51 9.04
CA TYR A 310 14.19 -9.08 10.23
C TYR A 310 13.48 -8.56 11.46
N LEU A 311 12.92 -9.47 12.26
CA LEU A 311 12.25 -9.13 13.49
C LEU A 311 13.19 -9.43 14.62
N VAL A 312 13.58 -8.40 15.35
CA VAL A 312 14.48 -8.55 16.49
C VAL A 312 13.64 -8.67 17.73
N TYR A 313 13.68 -9.85 18.35
CA TYR A 313 13.04 -10.09 19.64
C TYR A 313 14.05 -10.05 20.76
N ASP A 314 13.63 -9.46 21.87
CA ASP A 314 14.27 -9.60 23.16
C ASP A 314 14.28 -11.10 23.54
N SER A 315 15.23 -11.49 24.38
CA SER A 315 15.42 -12.88 24.77
C SER A 315 14.28 -13.50 25.60
N ASP A 316 13.27 -12.71 25.98
CA ASP A 316 12.23 -13.11 26.93
C ASP A 316 11.05 -13.84 26.26
N ASP A 317 10.43 -14.77 27.00
CA ASP A 317 9.39 -15.71 26.56
C ASP A 317 8.10 -15.08 25.96
N SER A 318 7.98 -13.75 25.96
CA SER A 318 6.93 -12.99 25.27
C SER A 318 7.02 -13.09 23.73
N GLY A 319 8.19 -13.45 23.17
CA GLY A 319 8.43 -13.54 21.73
C GLY A 319 7.57 -14.59 21.00
N ILE A 320 7.18 -15.69 21.66
CA ILE A 320 6.43 -16.79 20.99
C ILE A 320 4.98 -16.38 20.69
N LYS A 321 4.29 -15.75 21.66
CA LYS A 321 2.91 -15.26 21.46
C LYS A 321 2.88 -14.09 20.47
N ALA A 322 3.92 -13.26 20.46
CA ALA A 322 4.09 -12.22 19.45
C ALA A 322 4.30 -12.85 18.07
N ALA A 323 5.25 -13.80 17.93
CA ALA A 323 5.57 -14.50 16.70
C ALA A 323 4.35 -15.17 16.05
N HIS A 324 3.49 -15.83 16.83
CA HIS A 324 2.25 -16.41 16.30
C HIS A 324 1.35 -15.40 15.60
N ARG A 325 1.21 -14.17 16.13
CA ARG A 325 0.43 -13.11 15.50
C ARG A 325 1.09 -12.60 14.23
N VAL A 326 2.43 -12.59 14.18
CA VAL A 326 3.14 -12.08 13.02
C VAL A 326 3.19 -13.06 11.84
N ILE A 327 3.10 -14.38 12.07
CA ILE A 327 2.99 -15.37 10.99
C ILE A 327 1.84 -15.03 10.05
N GLU A 328 0.67 -14.73 10.60
CA GLU A 328 -0.50 -14.45 9.77
C GLU A 328 -0.26 -13.19 8.93
N ILE A 329 0.34 -12.16 9.53
CA ILE A 329 0.66 -10.91 8.85
C ILE A 329 1.64 -11.15 7.70
N PHE A 330 2.78 -11.79 7.97
CA PHE A 330 3.79 -12.04 6.94
C PHE A 330 3.32 -12.98 5.85
N ARG A 331 2.48 -13.95 6.21
CA ARG A 331 1.86 -14.83 5.22
C ARG A 331 0.88 -14.06 4.35
N THR A 332 -0.02 -13.27 4.94
CA THR A 332 -1.00 -12.48 4.17
C THR A 332 -0.30 -11.52 3.21
N GLU A 333 0.82 -10.95 3.64
CA GLU A 333 1.59 -10.00 2.83
C GLU A 333 2.73 -10.67 2.02
N GLU A 334 2.83 -12.01 2.07
CA GLU A 334 3.78 -12.86 1.34
C GLU A 334 5.25 -12.39 1.36
N VAL A 335 5.78 -12.03 2.54
CA VAL A 335 7.16 -11.50 2.67
C VAL A 335 8.16 -12.54 3.18
N ASP A 336 9.43 -12.39 2.78
CA ASP A 336 10.56 -13.13 3.37
C ASP A 336 10.93 -12.48 4.71
N ALA A 337 10.48 -13.12 5.79
CA ALA A 337 10.68 -12.64 7.14
C ALA A 337 11.46 -13.66 7.98
N ARG A 338 12.43 -13.14 8.73
CA ARG A 338 13.31 -13.89 9.62
C ARG A 338 13.24 -13.34 11.04
N ILE A 339 13.42 -14.22 12.00
CA ILE A 339 13.46 -13.88 13.42
C ILE A 339 14.92 -13.88 13.89
N VAL A 340 15.33 -12.74 14.44
CA VAL A 340 16.61 -12.53 15.11
C VAL A 340 16.35 -12.67 16.60
N VAL A 341 16.96 -13.68 17.21
CA VAL A 341 16.85 -13.96 18.65
C VAL A 341 18.16 -13.56 19.30
N LEU A 342 18.09 -12.58 20.20
CA LEU A 342 19.27 -12.16 20.95
C LEU A 342 19.63 -13.17 22.05
N PRO A 343 20.90 -13.22 22.48
CA PRO A 343 21.31 -14.06 23.62
C PRO A 343 20.53 -13.73 24.89
N ALA A 344 20.43 -14.72 25.79
CA ALA A 344 19.62 -14.62 27.00
C ALA A 344 19.98 -13.41 27.88
N GLY A 345 18.96 -12.69 28.36
CA GLY A 345 19.10 -11.50 29.20
C GLY A 345 19.37 -10.21 28.43
N HIS A 346 19.27 -10.23 27.09
CA HIS A 346 19.52 -9.06 26.26
C HIS A 346 18.31 -8.60 25.43
N ASP A 347 18.07 -7.29 25.50
CA ASP A 347 17.37 -6.49 24.49
C ASP A 347 18.39 -5.93 23.47
N PRO A 348 17.95 -5.35 22.33
CA PRO A 348 18.87 -4.77 21.34
C PRO A 348 19.80 -3.71 21.94
N ASP A 349 19.30 -2.88 22.86
CA ASP A 349 20.07 -1.82 23.54
C ASP A 349 21.25 -2.41 24.33
N SER A 350 20.99 -3.35 25.23
CA SER A 350 22.02 -4.00 26.06
C SER A 350 22.96 -4.90 25.24
N TYR A 351 22.44 -5.59 24.22
CA TYR A 351 23.27 -6.47 23.38
C TYR A 351 24.31 -5.68 22.59
N LEU A 352 23.88 -4.63 21.90
CA LEU A 352 24.78 -3.80 21.09
C LEU A 352 25.82 -3.10 21.95
N PHE A 353 25.44 -2.64 23.14
CA PHE A 353 26.39 -2.02 24.05
C PHE A 353 27.50 -2.98 24.49
N ASN A 354 27.16 -4.23 24.81
CA ASN A 354 28.13 -5.19 25.32
C ASN A 354 28.98 -5.81 24.20
N SER A 355 28.38 -6.06 23.03
CA SER A 355 28.97 -6.92 22.00
C SER A 355 29.29 -6.19 20.68
N GLY A 356 28.77 -4.97 20.49
CA GLY A 356 28.98 -4.18 19.27
C GLY A 356 28.15 -4.62 18.05
N SER A 357 28.31 -3.89 16.94
CA SER A 357 27.57 -4.10 15.68
C SER A 357 27.98 -5.35 14.91
N GLU A 358 29.26 -5.73 14.99
CA GLU A 358 29.79 -6.96 14.35
C GLU A 358 29.11 -8.20 14.94
N ALA A 359 29.07 -8.30 16.27
CA ALA A 359 28.37 -9.39 16.96
C ALA A 359 26.86 -9.40 16.69
N PHE A 360 26.24 -8.24 16.42
CA PHE A 360 24.84 -8.21 15.98
C PHE A 360 24.68 -8.78 14.57
N THR A 361 25.59 -8.47 13.67
CA THR A 361 25.59 -9.01 12.30
C THR A 361 25.78 -10.53 12.32
N ASP A 362 26.61 -11.05 13.21
CA ASP A 362 26.76 -12.50 13.43
C ASP A 362 25.46 -13.15 13.90
N VAL A 363 24.71 -12.51 14.80
CA VAL A 363 23.40 -13.03 15.24
C VAL A 363 22.38 -12.97 14.11
N VAL A 364 22.39 -11.90 13.31
CA VAL A 364 21.52 -11.76 12.12
C VAL A 364 21.83 -12.83 11.07
N SER A 365 23.11 -13.21 10.89
CA SER A 365 23.49 -14.29 9.96
C SER A 365 22.86 -15.65 10.33
N LYS A 366 22.56 -15.85 11.62
CA LYS A 366 21.92 -17.04 12.19
C LYS A 366 20.40 -16.91 12.30
N ALA A 367 19.81 -15.82 11.77
CA ALA A 367 18.38 -15.56 11.86
C ALA A 367 17.58 -16.69 11.21
N LEU A 368 16.57 -17.17 11.94
CA LEU A 368 15.76 -18.30 11.52
C LEU A 368 14.56 -17.82 10.72
N GLY A 369 14.20 -18.56 9.67
CA GLY A 369 12.88 -18.40 9.05
C GLY A 369 11.77 -18.67 10.08
N ILE A 370 10.65 -17.97 9.97
CA ILE A 370 9.58 -17.96 10.98
C ILE A 370 9.14 -19.37 11.40
N ILE A 371 8.90 -20.27 10.43
CA ILE A 371 8.44 -21.63 10.75
C ILE A 371 9.49 -22.40 11.54
N THR A 372 10.77 -22.29 11.16
CA THR A 372 11.87 -22.92 11.92
C THR A 372 11.96 -22.35 13.33
N PHE A 373 11.82 -21.03 13.48
CA PHE A 373 11.81 -20.40 14.80
C PHE A 373 10.69 -20.95 15.70
N LEU A 374 9.48 -21.16 15.17
CA LEU A 374 8.37 -21.72 15.93
C LEU A 374 8.63 -23.17 16.36
N ILE A 375 9.25 -23.97 15.48
CA ILE A 375 9.61 -25.36 15.79
C ILE A 375 10.56 -25.39 16.98
N GLU A 376 11.68 -24.65 16.91
CA GLU A 376 12.66 -24.62 18.00
C GLU A 376 12.08 -24.01 19.27
N SER A 377 11.23 -22.98 19.16
CA SER A 377 10.55 -22.38 20.30
C SER A 377 9.59 -23.35 21.00
N ALA A 378 8.81 -24.13 20.23
CA ALA A 378 7.90 -25.13 20.78
C ALA A 378 8.69 -26.27 21.47
N VAL A 379 9.79 -26.71 20.87
CA VAL A 379 10.69 -27.73 21.45
C VAL A 379 11.29 -27.23 22.76
N LYS A 380 11.82 -26.00 22.79
CA LYS A 380 12.38 -25.38 24.00
C LYS A 380 11.35 -25.27 25.12
N LYS A 381 10.11 -24.90 24.78
CA LYS A 381 9.01 -24.68 25.74
C LYS A 381 8.47 -25.96 26.37
N HIS A 382 8.28 -27.02 25.58
CA HIS A 382 7.56 -28.22 26.02
C HIS A 382 8.46 -29.43 26.29
N GLY A 383 9.71 -29.39 25.82
CA GLY A 383 10.62 -30.52 25.87
C GLY A 383 10.21 -31.70 24.97
N LEU A 384 11.02 -32.76 24.99
CA LEU A 384 10.84 -33.94 24.12
C LEU A 384 10.24 -35.16 24.84
N SER A 385 9.58 -34.96 26.00
CA SER A 385 8.77 -36.03 26.61
C SER A 385 7.57 -36.38 25.74
N VAL A 386 6.91 -37.50 26.00
CA VAL A 386 5.72 -37.91 25.23
C VAL A 386 4.65 -36.80 25.24
N GLU A 387 4.33 -36.25 26.42
CA GLU A 387 3.38 -35.14 26.57
C GLU A 387 3.90 -33.85 25.92
N GLY A 388 5.22 -33.62 25.99
CA GLY A 388 5.89 -32.49 25.34
C GLY A 388 5.73 -32.53 23.82
N LYS A 389 5.99 -33.68 23.20
CA LYS A 389 5.80 -33.91 21.75
C LYS A 389 4.36 -33.67 21.32
N ILE A 390 3.37 -34.14 22.09
CA ILE A 390 1.94 -33.89 21.82
C ILE A 390 1.64 -32.38 21.85
N ARG A 391 2.16 -31.65 22.84
CA ARG A 391 1.99 -30.19 22.94
C ARG A 391 2.68 -29.44 21.81
N ILE A 392 3.88 -29.86 21.39
CA ILE A 392 4.60 -29.29 20.24
C ILE A 392 3.77 -29.41 18.96
N ILE A 393 3.27 -30.60 18.65
CA ILE A 393 2.42 -30.81 17.46
C ILE A 393 1.15 -29.96 17.56
N SER A 394 0.55 -29.84 18.75
CA SER A 394 -0.63 -29.01 18.95
C SER A 394 -0.38 -27.52 18.70
N ASP A 395 0.79 -26.98 19.09
CA ASP A 395 1.17 -25.59 18.87
C ASP A 395 1.52 -25.33 17.39
N LEU A 396 2.10 -26.33 16.69
CA LEU A 396 2.57 -26.20 15.30
C LEU A 396 1.51 -26.53 14.24
N LYS A 397 0.46 -27.31 14.55
CA LYS A 397 -0.55 -27.72 13.55
C LYS A 397 -1.20 -26.55 12.84
N GLY A 398 -1.48 -25.46 13.57
CA GLY A 398 -2.06 -24.23 13.03
C GLY A 398 -1.12 -23.55 12.04
N PRO A 399 0.07 -23.10 12.48
CA PRO A 399 1.11 -22.53 11.60
C PRO A 399 1.42 -23.39 10.36
N LEU A 400 1.59 -24.71 10.51
CA LEU A 400 1.90 -25.62 9.40
C LEU A 400 0.73 -25.73 8.41
N ALA A 401 -0.52 -25.74 8.89
CA ALA A 401 -1.70 -25.76 8.04
C ALA A 401 -1.88 -24.47 7.22
N LEU A 402 -1.29 -23.36 7.67
CA LEU A 402 -1.36 -22.07 6.98
C LEU A 402 -0.37 -21.99 5.79
N ILE A 403 0.56 -22.94 5.63
CA ILE A 403 1.51 -22.98 4.53
C ILE A 403 0.81 -23.49 3.25
N ASN A 404 0.70 -22.62 2.24
CA ASN A 404 0.02 -22.92 0.98
C ASN A 404 0.86 -23.80 0.04
N ASP A 405 2.18 -23.57 0.03
CA ASP A 405 3.11 -24.36 -0.79
C ASP A 405 3.20 -25.78 -0.22
N ARG A 406 2.77 -26.76 -1.02
CA ARG A 406 2.72 -28.16 -0.62
C ARG A 406 4.10 -28.75 -0.37
N ILE A 407 5.10 -28.34 -1.15
CA ILE A 407 6.49 -28.82 -1.02
C ILE A 407 7.08 -28.23 0.25
N ALA A 408 7.01 -26.91 0.43
CA ALA A 408 7.51 -26.27 1.63
C ALA A 408 6.85 -26.84 2.89
N ARG A 409 5.53 -27.06 2.86
CA ARG A 409 4.80 -27.69 3.97
C ARG A 409 5.30 -29.10 4.27
N SER A 410 5.54 -29.92 3.24
CA SER A 410 6.09 -31.27 3.42
C SER A 410 7.47 -31.22 4.06
N LEU A 411 8.36 -30.36 3.58
CA LEU A 411 9.71 -30.19 4.13
C LEU A 411 9.69 -29.74 5.60
N TYR A 412 8.78 -28.84 5.98
CA TYR A 412 8.62 -28.45 7.38
C TYR A 412 8.00 -29.55 8.24
N ILE A 413 7.09 -30.36 7.72
CA ILE A 413 6.52 -31.52 8.43
C ILE A 413 7.62 -32.56 8.68
N GLN A 414 8.42 -32.88 7.65
CA GLN A 414 9.60 -33.74 7.78
C GLN A 414 10.55 -33.20 8.85
N LYS A 415 10.88 -31.90 8.81
CA LYS A 415 11.75 -31.26 9.80
C LYS A 415 11.19 -31.37 11.22
N VAL A 416 9.87 -31.23 11.42
CA VAL A 416 9.23 -31.43 12.73
C VAL A 416 9.37 -32.88 13.16
N SER A 417 9.01 -33.83 12.28
CA SER A 417 9.09 -35.28 12.50
C SER A 417 10.48 -35.70 12.98
N GLU A 418 11.53 -35.31 12.24
CA GLU A 418 12.92 -35.58 12.58
C GLU A 418 13.32 -34.94 13.91
N ARG A 419 12.90 -33.68 14.14
CA ARG A 419 13.30 -32.91 15.33
C ARG A 419 12.69 -33.47 16.63
N ILE A 420 11.48 -34.01 16.58
CA ILE A 420 10.77 -34.55 17.75
C ILE A 420 10.78 -36.09 17.81
N GLY A 421 11.23 -36.77 16.76
CA GLY A 421 11.23 -38.23 16.65
C GLY A 421 9.81 -38.81 16.72
N VAL A 422 8.94 -38.35 15.82
CA VAL A 422 7.55 -38.84 15.64
C VAL A 422 7.35 -39.12 14.17
N ASP A 423 6.62 -40.18 13.84
CA ASP A 423 6.32 -40.55 12.45
C ASP A 423 5.72 -39.38 11.63
N GLU A 424 6.22 -39.20 10.41
CA GLU A 424 5.83 -38.08 9.54
C GLU A 424 4.35 -38.14 9.16
N ALA A 425 3.80 -39.35 8.92
CA ALA A 425 2.40 -39.51 8.55
C ALA A 425 1.48 -39.11 9.71
N ALA A 426 1.85 -39.44 10.95
CA ALA A 426 1.13 -39.02 12.15
C ALA A 426 1.11 -37.49 12.33
N VAL A 427 2.23 -36.80 12.07
CA VAL A 427 2.30 -35.33 12.09
C VAL A 427 1.41 -34.73 11.00
N LEU A 428 1.47 -35.28 9.78
CA LEU A 428 0.68 -34.83 8.63
C LEU A 428 -0.82 -34.98 8.87
N GLU A 429 -1.26 -36.09 9.46
CA GLU A 429 -2.66 -36.34 9.82
C GLU A 429 -3.19 -35.24 10.75
N LYS A 430 -2.42 -34.91 11.81
CA LYS A 430 -2.82 -33.88 12.78
C LYS A 430 -2.91 -32.47 12.18
N VAL A 431 -2.05 -32.15 11.22
CA VAL A 431 -2.11 -30.90 10.47
C VAL A 431 -3.38 -30.85 9.61
N ARG A 432 -3.75 -31.96 8.95
CA ARG A 432 -4.94 -32.06 8.08
C ARG A 432 -6.26 -31.93 8.83
N GLU A 433 -6.38 -32.47 10.05
CA GLU A 433 -7.56 -32.30 10.92
C GLU A 433 -7.92 -30.82 11.17
N THR A 434 -6.92 -29.93 11.13
CA THR A 434 -7.10 -28.49 11.37
C THR A 434 -7.58 -27.77 10.11
N SER A 435 -7.20 -28.25 8.91
CA SER A 435 -7.66 -27.71 7.63
C SER A 435 -9.12 -28.06 7.34
N SER A 436 -9.58 -29.27 7.70
CA SER A 436 -10.97 -29.73 7.46
C SER A 436 -12.00 -29.06 8.37
N ARG A 437 -11.64 -28.73 9.63
CA ARG A 437 -12.54 -28.03 10.57
C ARG A 437 -12.85 -26.58 10.20
N LYS A 438 -11.96 -25.89 9.47
CA LYS A 438 -12.24 -24.52 8.99
C LYS A 438 -13.26 -24.48 7.85
N THR A 439 -13.35 -25.54 7.05
CA THR A 439 -14.34 -25.67 5.97
C THR A 439 -15.75 -25.95 6.51
N THR A 440 -15.86 -26.55 7.70
CA THR A 440 -17.17 -26.83 8.33
C THR A 440 -17.75 -25.62 9.06
N ILE A 441 -16.92 -24.75 9.64
CA ILE A 441 -17.39 -23.54 10.36
C ILE A 441 -17.76 -22.40 9.40
N SER A 442 -17.08 -22.26 8.24
CA SER A 442 -17.50 -21.30 7.21
C SER A 442 -18.81 -21.67 6.52
N ASN A 443 -19.18 -22.96 6.54
CA ASN A 443 -20.41 -23.47 5.92
C ASN A 443 -21.64 -23.44 6.86
N GLN A 444 -21.49 -23.07 8.14
CA GLN A 444 -22.61 -22.92 9.08
C GLN A 444 -23.08 -21.48 9.29
N ILE A 445 -22.34 -20.47 8.79
CA ILE A 445 -22.72 -19.05 8.90
C ILE A 445 -23.35 -18.50 7.60
N TYR A 446 -23.39 -19.28 6.51
CA TYR A 446 -24.00 -18.91 5.22
C TYR A 446 -25.27 -19.72 4.87
N HIS A 447 -26.09 -20.01 5.88
CA HIS A 447 -27.44 -20.56 5.68
C HIS A 447 -28.52 -19.54 6.08
N PHE A 448 -28.51 -18.36 5.44
CA PHE A 448 -29.73 -17.55 5.25
C PHE A 448 -29.59 -16.76 3.94
N ASP A 449 -30.72 -16.64 3.23
CA ASP A 449 -30.93 -16.06 1.89
C ASP A 449 -30.51 -16.89 0.66
N LYS A 450 -31.25 -17.98 0.44
CA LYS A 450 -31.60 -18.44 -0.92
C LYS A 450 -32.96 -17.88 -1.33
N THR A 451 -32.99 -16.67 -1.87
CA THR A 451 -33.99 -16.25 -2.87
C THR A 451 -33.33 -15.27 -3.85
N GLY A 452 -33.52 -15.51 -5.15
CA GLY A 452 -33.34 -14.47 -6.18
C GLY A 452 -32.03 -14.47 -6.98
N ALA A 453 -32.19 -14.73 -8.28
CA ALA A 453 -31.34 -14.32 -9.40
C ALA A 453 -30.01 -15.07 -9.65
N LYS A 454 -30.09 -16.03 -10.59
CA LYS A 454 -28.97 -16.46 -11.44
C LYS A 454 -28.29 -15.24 -12.08
N LYS A 455 -27.10 -14.85 -11.62
CA LYS A 455 -26.23 -13.95 -12.40
C LYS A 455 -25.62 -14.73 -13.55
N LYS A 456 -26.03 -14.38 -14.77
CA LYS A 456 -25.41 -14.80 -16.03
C LYS A 456 -23.95 -14.33 -16.07
N ALA A 457 -23.06 -15.21 -16.55
CA ALA A 457 -21.70 -14.86 -16.91
C ALA A 457 -21.68 -13.73 -17.98
N PRO A 458 -20.65 -12.85 -18.01
CA PRO A 458 -20.57 -11.80 -19.02
C PRO A 458 -20.39 -12.40 -20.41
N LYS A 459 -21.06 -11.81 -21.40
CA LYS A 459 -21.00 -12.15 -22.83
C LYS A 459 -19.57 -11.97 -23.40
N GLU A 460 -18.76 -13.01 -23.36
CA GLU A 460 -17.53 -13.11 -24.16
C GLU A 460 -17.84 -13.78 -25.50
N MET A 461 -17.97 -13.01 -26.60
CA MET A 461 -17.59 -13.49 -27.95
C MET A 461 -17.69 -12.42 -29.09
N GLY A 462 -18.19 -11.20 -28.85
CA GLY A 462 -18.32 -10.16 -29.89
C GLY A 462 -17.06 -9.32 -30.16
N SER A 463 -16.23 -9.06 -29.15
CA SER A 463 -15.36 -7.87 -29.14
C SER A 463 -13.85 -8.08 -29.25
N LYS A 464 -13.34 -9.21 -29.80
CA LYS A 464 -11.88 -9.38 -29.98
C LYS A 464 -11.29 -8.43 -31.05
N LEU A 465 -11.97 -8.26 -32.19
CA LEU A 465 -11.50 -7.38 -33.26
C LEU A 465 -11.73 -5.90 -32.94
N GLU A 466 -12.89 -5.56 -32.37
CA GLU A 466 -13.18 -4.21 -31.87
C GLU A 466 -12.14 -3.77 -30.83
N ARG A 467 -11.81 -4.66 -29.89
CA ARG A 467 -10.75 -4.43 -28.90
C ARG A 467 -9.39 -4.21 -29.55
N LYS A 468 -9.03 -4.97 -30.58
CA LYS A 468 -7.80 -4.77 -31.36
C LYS A 468 -7.78 -3.45 -32.14
N ILE A 469 -8.92 -2.97 -32.64
CA ILE A 469 -9.01 -1.67 -33.30
C ILE A 469 -8.76 -0.55 -32.29
N ILE A 470 -9.37 -0.62 -31.10
CA ILE A 470 -9.12 0.35 -30.02
C ILE A 470 -7.65 0.29 -29.56
N GLU A 471 -7.10 -0.90 -29.41
CA GLU A 471 -5.69 -1.12 -29.06
C GLU A 471 -4.74 -0.50 -30.08
N MET A 472 -4.97 -0.74 -31.37
CA MET A 472 -4.23 -0.13 -32.47
C MET A 472 -4.31 1.40 -32.43
N MET A 473 -5.49 1.98 -32.19
CA MET A 473 -5.64 3.44 -32.11
C MET A 473 -4.89 4.05 -30.91
N LEU A 474 -4.80 3.33 -29.78
CA LEU A 474 -4.07 3.76 -28.57
C LEU A 474 -2.55 3.59 -28.69
N GLN A 475 -2.08 2.55 -29.37
CA GLN A 475 -0.66 2.23 -29.51
C GLN A 475 -0.04 2.84 -30.78
N PHE A 476 -0.85 3.11 -31.82
CA PHE A 476 -0.42 3.67 -33.11
C PHE A 476 -1.42 4.73 -33.62
N PRO A 477 -1.38 5.97 -33.06
CA PRO A 477 -2.37 7.00 -33.35
C PRO A 477 -2.43 7.46 -34.81
N ASN A 478 -1.38 7.23 -35.59
CA ASN A 478 -1.36 7.52 -37.03
C ASN A 478 -2.44 6.75 -37.83
N ALA A 479 -3.00 5.68 -37.27
CA ALA A 479 -4.13 4.95 -37.88
C ALA A 479 -5.49 5.61 -37.65
N ILE A 480 -5.62 6.56 -36.72
CA ILE A 480 -6.92 7.17 -36.35
C ILE A 480 -7.62 7.85 -37.54
N PRO A 481 -6.94 8.67 -38.38
CA PRO A 481 -7.59 9.29 -39.55
C PRO A 481 -8.22 8.27 -40.50
N GLU A 482 -7.55 7.12 -40.68
CA GLU A 482 -8.03 6.06 -41.56
C GLU A 482 -9.24 5.34 -40.96
N VAL A 483 -9.23 5.03 -39.65
CA VAL A 483 -10.38 4.48 -38.92
C VAL A 483 -11.61 5.39 -39.05
N THR A 484 -11.41 6.71 -38.93
CA THR A 484 -12.47 7.71 -39.07
C THR A 484 -12.98 7.78 -40.50
N SER A 485 -12.09 7.80 -41.50
CA SER A 485 -12.48 7.85 -42.92
C SER A 485 -13.30 6.63 -43.36
N ARG A 486 -12.98 5.45 -42.82
CA ARG A 486 -13.68 4.18 -43.07
C ARG A 486 -14.92 3.99 -42.19
N ASN A 487 -15.17 4.91 -41.26
CA ASN A 487 -16.34 4.92 -40.38
C ASN A 487 -16.51 3.64 -39.54
N LEU A 488 -15.40 2.98 -39.16
CA LEU A 488 -15.42 1.65 -38.54
C LEU A 488 -16.16 1.63 -37.19
N LEU A 489 -16.09 2.72 -36.43
CA LEU A 489 -16.69 2.81 -35.09
C LEU A 489 -18.22 2.72 -35.11
N LYS A 490 -18.89 3.13 -36.20
CA LYS A 490 -20.36 2.95 -36.33
C LYS A 490 -20.78 1.49 -36.28
N HIS A 491 -19.86 0.61 -36.61
CA HIS A 491 -20.12 -0.82 -36.77
C HIS A 491 -19.76 -1.66 -35.55
N PHE A 492 -19.38 -1.02 -34.45
CA PHE A 492 -19.08 -1.72 -33.20
C PHE A 492 -20.36 -2.21 -32.53
N GLU A 493 -20.36 -3.47 -32.11
CA GLU A 493 -21.42 -4.13 -31.34
C GLU A 493 -21.27 -3.84 -29.83
N ASP A 494 -20.03 -3.67 -29.35
CA ASP A 494 -19.74 -3.27 -27.96
C ASP A 494 -19.85 -1.75 -27.79
N GLU A 495 -20.96 -1.30 -27.20
CA GLU A 495 -21.23 0.12 -26.94
C GLU A 495 -20.15 0.79 -26.05
N THR A 496 -19.46 0.02 -25.19
CA THR A 496 -18.38 0.55 -24.35
C THR A 496 -17.14 0.83 -25.19
N LEU A 497 -16.73 -0.12 -26.03
CA LEU A 497 -15.59 0.06 -26.94
C LEU A 497 -15.89 1.11 -28.01
N LYS A 498 -17.12 1.17 -28.51
CA LYS A 498 -17.57 2.21 -29.45
C LYS A 498 -17.38 3.60 -28.84
N SER A 499 -17.89 3.79 -27.63
CA SER A 499 -17.74 5.05 -26.90
C SER A 499 -16.26 5.39 -26.62
N ILE A 500 -15.42 4.40 -26.34
CA ILE A 500 -13.97 4.61 -26.20
C ILE A 500 -13.35 5.07 -27.53
N GLY A 501 -13.69 4.41 -28.64
CA GLY A 501 -13.24 4.80 -29.97
C GLY A 501 -13.61 6.23 -30.34
N GLU A 502 -14.86 6.63 -30.07
CA GLU A 502 -15.35 7.99 -30.32
C GLU A 502 -14.58 9.04 -29.50
N MET A 503 -14.23 8.73 -28.25
CA MET A 503 -13.38 9.60 -27.42
C MET A 503 -11.96 9.73 -28.00
N ILE A 504 -11.40 8.64 -28.54
CA ILE A 504 -10.08 8.66 -29.17
C ILE A 504 -10.08 9.55 -30.41
N VAL A 505 -11.11 9.44 -31.26
CA VAL A 505 -11.25 10.27 -32.48
C VAL A 505 -11.45 11.75 -32.14
N GLY A 506 -12.13 12.06 -31.03
CA GLY A 506 -12.42 13.44 -30.61
C GLY A 506 -11.26 14.17 -29.90
N TYR A 507 -10.11 13.54 -29.69
CA TYR A 507 -8.98 14.16 -28.97
C TYR A 507 -8.14 15.07 -29.87
N SER A 508 -7.80 16.26 -29.37
CA SER A 508 -7.11 17.32 -30.12
C SER A 508 -5.75 17.75 -29.54
N GLY A 509 -5.22 17.03 -28.53
CA GLY A 509 -3.94 17.32 -27.88
C GLY A 509 -2.74 16.53 -28.41
N PRO A 510 -1.56 16.65 -27.77
CA PRO A 510 -0.34 15.92 -28.15
C PRO A 510 -0.44 14.40 -27.91
N PHE A 511 -0.07 13.60 -28.92
CA PHE A 511 -0.26 12.14 -28.88
C PHE A 511 0.56 11.39 -27.81
N ASN A 512 1.72 11.91 -27.40
CA ASN A 512 2.54 11.30 -26.35
C ASN A 512 1.89 11.38 -24.96
N GLN A 513 1.00 12.35 -24.73
CA GLN A 513 0.28 12.53 -23.46
C GLN A 513 -1.19 12.09 -23.53
N PHE A 514 -1.65 11.73 -24.73
CA PHE A 514 -3.00 11.33 -25.05
C PHE A 514 -3.63 10.36 -24.03
N VAL A 515 -2.95 9.25 -23.72
CA VAL A 515 -3.47 8.25 -22.78
C VAL A 515 -3.54 8.80 -21.36
N SER A 516 -2.52 9.54 -20.93
CA SER A 516 -2.46 10.19 -19.60
C SER A 516 -3.57 11.24 -19.42
N ASP A 517 -3.88 11.98 -20.48
CA ASP A 517 -4.94 12.98 -20.49
C ASP A 517 -6.33 12.35 -20.45
N MET A 518 -6.56 11.31 -21.26
CA MET A 518 -7.83 10.58 -21.24
C MET A 518 -8.12 9.95 -19.87
N ILE A 519 -7.12 9.41 -19.19
CA ILE A 519 -7.29 8.87 -17.82
C ILE A 519 -7.75 9.97 -16.85
N THR A 520 -7.30 11.21 -17.06
CA THR A 520 -7.63 12.35 -16.20
C THR A 520 -9.04 12.88 -16.47
N SER A 521 -9.51 12.84 -17.73
CA SER A 521 -10.77 13.45 -18.16
C SER A 521 -11.99 12.52 -18.09
N ILE A 522 -11.80 11.21 -18.02
CA ILE A 522 -12.88 10.22 -17.96
C ILE A 522 -13.38 10.07 -16.52
N ASP A 523 -14.71 10.03 -16.29
CA ASP A 523 -15.30 9.73 -14.97
C ASP A 523 -15.59 8.23 -14.77
N ASN A 524 -15.73 7.49 -15.87
CA ASN A 524 -16.09 6.08 -15.84
C ASN A 524 -14.85 5.20 -15.61
N GLU A 525 -14.76 4.61 -14.40
CA GLU A 525 -13.65 3.74 -13.97
C GLU A 525 -13.49 2.46 -14.82
N GLU A 526 -14.59 1.94 -15.37
CA GLU A 526 -14.55 0.78 -16.27
C GLU A 526 -13.85 1.14 -17.60
N LYS A 527 -14.20 2.29 -18.19
CA LYS A 527 -13.55 2.78 -19.41
C LYS A 527 -12.07 3.10 -19.19
N LYS A 528 -11.71 3.71 -18.05
CA LYS A 528 -10.30 3.96 -17.69
C LYS A 528 -9.50 2.67 -17.66
N ARG A 529 -10.01 1.64 -16.97
CA ARG A 529 -9.35 0.35 -16.85
C ARG A 529 -9.11 -0.28 -18.22
N ILE A 530 -10.12 -0.25 -19.10
CA ILE A 530 -9.99 -0.77 -20.46
C ILE A 530 -8.91 -0.02 -21.23
N ILE A 531 -8.96 1.32 -21.27
CA ILE A 531 -7.99 2.17 -21.98
C ILE A 531 -6.57 1.90 -21.49
N ILE A 532 -6.36 1.90 -20.17
CA ILE A 532 -5.04 1.67 -19.57
C ILE A 532 -4.51 0.27 -19.94
N SER A 533 -5.35 -0.76 -19.82
CA SER A 533 -4.96 -2.14 -20.14
C SER A 533 -4.55 -2.31 -21.60
N LEU A 534 -5.26 -1.67 -22.53
CA LEU A 534 -4.98 -1.72 -23.97
C LEU A 534 -3.78 -0.85 -24.36
N ALA A 535 -3.55 0.25 -23.65
CA ALA A 535 -2.45 1.14 -23.94
C ALA A 535 -1.08 0.57 -23.57
N ILE A 536 -0.99 -0.41 -22.66
CA ILE A 536 0.31 -0.92 -22.17
C ILE A 536 0.80 -2.16 -22.94
N GLY A 537 -0.02 -2.71 -23.83
CA GLY A 537 0.37 -3.81 -24.71
C GLY A 537 1.62 -3.50 -25.54
N GLU A 538 2.35 -4.56 -25.90
CA GLU A 538 3.63 -4.51 -26.63
C GLU A 538 3.48 -4.86 -28.11
N ASP A 539 2.26 -4.83 -28.66
CA ASP A 539 2.01 -5.15 -30.06
C ASP A 539 2.74 -4.15 -30.98
N LEU A 540 3.51 -4.68 -31.94
CA LEU A 540 4.18 -3.88 -32.95
C LEU A 540 3.19 -3.60 -34.10
N TRP A 541 2.68 -2.37 -34.14
CA TRP A 541 1.80 -1.90 -35.19
C TRP A 541 2.60 -1.28 -36.34
N GLU A 542 2.45 -1.85 -37.52
CA GLU A 542 2.96 -1.31 -38.77
C GLU A 542 1.79 -0.94 -39.69
N LYS A 543 2.00 0.01 -40.61
CA LYS A 543 0.95 0.53 -41.49
C LYS A 543 0.19 -0.58 -42.23
N GLU A 544 0.90 -1.59 -42.75
CA GLU A 544 0.29 -2.75 -43.41
C GLU A 544 -0.52 -3.63 -42.46
N GLY A 545 -0.04 -3.82 -41.22
CA GLY A 545 -0.75 -4.57 -40.18
C GLY A 545 -2.08 -3.91 -39.80
N CYS A 546 -2.07 -2.58 -39.67
CA CYS A 546 -3.27 -1.77 -39.44
C CYS A 546 -4.28 -1.93 -40.59
N HIS A 547 -3.83 -1.82 -41.84
CA HIS A 547 -4.70 -2.00 -43.02
C HIS A 547 -5.31 -3.41 -43.06
N ARG A 548 -4.51 -4.45 -42.79
CA ARG A 548 -5.01 -5.83 -42.73
C ARG A 548 -6.10 -6.01 -41.67
N LEU A 549 -5.91 -5.45 -40.48
CA LEU A 549 -6.90 -5.53 -39.40
C LEU A 549 -8.21 -4.82 -39.77
N MET A 550 -8.13 -3.61 -40.34
CA MET A 550 -9.31 -2.86 -40.79
C MET A 550 -10.09 -3.63 -41.87
N ASN A 551 -9.38 -4.13 -42.89
CA ASN A 551 -9.98 -4.93 -43.96
C ASN A 551 -10.62 -6.23 -43.41
N GLN A 552 -9.98 -6.86 -42.43
CA GLN A 552 -10.52 -8.05 -41.78
C GLN A 552 -11.84 -7.74 -41.05
N PHE A 553 -11.90 -6.64 -40.31
CA PHE A 553 -13.10 -6.19 -39.61
C PHE A 553 -14.27 -5.92 -40.60
N GLU A 554 -14.00 -5.20 -41.68
CA GLU A 554 -14.98 -4.92 -42.75
C GLU A 554 -15.46 -6.22 -43.43
N SER A 555 -14.56 -7.15 -43.75
CA SER A 555 -14.91 -8.40 -44.43
C SER A 555 -15.83 -9.32 -43.61
N ILE A 556 -15.63 -9.37 -42.28
CA ILE A 556 -16.45 -10.18 -41.37
C ILE A 556 -17.85 -9.58 -41.26
N LYS A 557 -17.94 -8.26 -41.27
CA LYS A 557 -19.23 -7.56 -41.26
C LYS A 557 -20.00 -7.76 -42.55
N HIS A 558 -19.36 -7.56 -43.71
CA HIS A 558 -19.99 -7.80 -45.01
C HIS A 558 -20.48 -9.25 -45.17
N ARG A 559 -19.73 -10.24 -44.65
CA ARG A 559 -20.17 -11.64 -44.62
C ARG A 559 -21.39 -11.85 -43.71
N ARG A 560 -21.48 -11.20 -42.55
CA ARG A 560 -22.65 -11.27 -41.66
C ARG A 560 -23.88 -10.64 -42.28
N GLU A 561 -23.74 -9.48 -42.92
CA GLU A 561 -24.83 -8.80 -43.64
C GLU A 561 -25.34 -9.66 -44.82
N ASN A 562 -24.43 -10.25 -45.60
CA ASN A 562 -24.79 -11.17 -46.68
C ASN A 562 -25.44 -12.46 -46.17
N THR A 563 -25.00 -12.99 -45.03
CA THR A 563 -25.60 -14.19 -44.41
C THR A 563 -27.02 -13.91 -43.90
N LEU A 564 -27.28 -12.73 -43.33
CA LEU A 564 -28.62 -12.32 -42.90
C LEU A 564 -29.54 -12.15 -44.11
N LEU A 565 -29.05 -11.55 -45.20
CA LEU A 565 -29.80 -11.45 -46.47
C LEU A 565 -30.14 -12.82 -47.07
N LEU A 566 -29.21 -13.77 -47.02
CA LEU A 566 -29.45 -15.15 -47.47
C LEU A 566 -30.48 -15.87 -46.58
N LYS A 567 -30.46 -15.65 -45.26
CA LYS A 567 -31.46 -16.20 -44.34
C LYS A 567 -32.84 -15.61 -44.57
N ILE A 568 -32.94 -14.31 -44.86
CA ILE A 568 -34.21 -13.66 -45.23
C ILE A 568 -34.76 -14.28 -46.52
N LYS A 569 -33.94 -14.41 -47.58
CA LYS A 569 -34.35 -15.07 -48.83
C LYS A 569 -34.76 -16.52 -48.62
N ALA A 570 -34.07 -17.26 -47.76
CA ALA A 570 -34.41 -18.66 -47.45
C ALA A 570 -35.71 -18.78 -46.65
N ALA A 571 -36.02 -17.83 -45.76
CA ALA A 571 -37.29 -17.78 -45.04
C ALA A 571 -38.46 -17.39 -45.97
N GLU A 572 -38.24 -16.46 -46.92
CA GLU A 572 -39.20 -16.14 -47.99
C GLU A 572 -39.50 -17.35 -48.87
N MET A 573 -38.48 -18.14 -49.24
CA MET A 573 -38.66 -19.36 -50.05
C MET A 573 -39.37 -20.51 -49.32
N ARG A 574 -39.39 -20.49 -47.98
CA ARG A 574 -40.01 -21.53 -47.14
C ARG A 574 -41.42 -21.16 -46.65
N ASP A 575 -41.91 -19.97 -47.02
CA ASP A 575 -43.20 -19.41 -46.61
C ASP A 575 -43.41 -19.46 -45.08
N ASP A 576 -42.34 -19.12 -44.33
CA ASP A 576 -42.36 -19.03 -42.87
C ASP A 576 -42.50 -17.55 -42.44
N PRO A 577 -43.72 -17.06 -42.22
CA PRO A 577 -43.97 -15.66 -41.95
C PRO A 577 -43.42 -15.22 -40.59
N GLU A 578 -43.37 -16.10 -39.58
CA GLU A 578 -42.83 -15.75 -38.27
C GLU A 578 -41.31 -15.58 -38.31
N GLN A 579 -40.61 -16.50 -38.97
CA GLN A 579 -39.15 -16.42 -39.12
C GLN A 579 -38.75 -15.24 -40.02
N LEU A 580 -39.52 -14.97 -41.07
CA LEU A 580 -39.29 -13.82 -41.94
C LEU A 580 -39.46 -12.49 -41.18
N LEU A 581 -40.53 -12.34 -40.41
CA LEU A 581 -40.79 -11.12 -39.63
C LEU A 581 -39.70 -10.89 -38.57
N ALA A 582 -39.20 -11.95 -37.93
CA ALA A 582 -38.10 -11.87 -36.98
C ALA A 582 -36.78 -11.40 -37.64
N LEU A 583 -36.43 -11.96 -38.79
CA LEU A 583 -35.20 -11.59 -39.53
C LEU A 583 -35.29 -10.19 -40.16
N LEU A 584 -36.46 -9.77 -40.64
CA LEU A 584 -36.69 -8.40 -41.12
C LEU A 584 -36.60 -7.38 -39.98
N LYS A 585 -37.10 -7.72 -38.79
CA LYS A 585 -36.97 -6.87 -37.59
C LYS A 585 -35.52 -6.77 -37.13
N GLU A 586 -34.74 -7.86 -37.23
CA GLU A 586 -33.29 -7.86 -37.00
C GLU A 586 -32.57 -6.94 -37.99
N LYS A 587 -32.89 -7.03 -39.29
CA LYS A 587 -32.34 -6.15 -40.33
C LYS A 587 -32.74 -4.67 -40.14
N GLN A 588 -33.98 -4.39 -39.73
CA GLN A 588 -34.46 -3.04 -39.43
C GLN A 588 -33.72 -2.44 -38.23
N ASN A 589 -33.44 -3.25 -37.20
CA ASN A 589 -32.63 -2.83 -36.05
C ASN A 589 -31.17 -2.55 -36.44
N GLN A 590 -30.58 -3.32 -37.36
CA GLN A 590 -29.25 -3.02 -37.90
C GLN A 590 -29.22 -1.71 -38.71
N ALA A 591 -30.25 -1.45 -39.51
CA ALA A 591 -30.37 -0.22 -40.29
C ALA A 591 -30.54 1.03 -39.40
N ARG A 592 -31.35 0.95 -38.34
CA ARG A 592 -31.51 2.03 -37.35
C ARG A 592 -30.24 2.37 -36.57
N LYS A 593 -29.30 1.43 -36.46
CA LYS A 593 -27.98 1.66 -35.84
C LYS A 593 -26.94 2.22 -36.83
N SER A 594 -27.24 2.24 -38.13
CA SER A 594 -26.31 2.60 -39.22
C SER A 594 -26.54 3.99 -39.81
N GLY A 595 -27.73 4.58 -39.66
CA GLY A 595 -28.00 5.99 -39.93
C GLY A 595 -27.49 6.84 -38.78
#